data_AF-A0AAW9L1Q0-F1
#
_entry.id   AF-A0AAW9L1Q0-F1
#
_cell.length_a   1.000
_cell.length_b   1.000
_cell.length_c   1.000
_cell.angle_alpha   90.00
_cell.angle_beta   90.00
_cell.angle_gamma   90.00
#
_symmetry.space_group_name_H-M   'P 1'
#
loop_
_entity.id
_entity.type
_entity.pdbx_description
1 polymer ?
#
loop_
_entity_poly.entity_id
_entity_poly.type
_entity_poly.pdbx_seq_one_letter_code
_entity_poly.pdbx_strand_id
1 'polypeptide(L)'
;MAEAPVPTGTSRIVKYLGTESRANAPDPVDAELRRRVIDTLAAIAGGHQFAAAERMSAFVRSSFGGGDATVLDGTGETATPVGATLANALAGNILDVDDDNAVAGGHPAVVVLPAIMAAVESEGGTVGDLLDAFLPAYEIAVRTAIALHARTGMYNGSGSWGPSGRQPGSRALASSRPTSPPTRWASPSSTRRLRQ
;
A
#
# COMPACT_ATOMS: atom_id res chain seq x y z
N MET A 1 0.82 31.55 -31.97
CA MET A 1 0.58 31.06 -30.59
C MET A 1 0.70 29.55 -30.63
N ALA A 2 1.61 28.95 -29.87
CA ALA A 2 1.73 27.49 -29.83
C ALA A 2 0.50 26.93 -29.11
N GLU A 3 -0.17 25.99 -29.75
CA GLU A 3 -1.33 25.28 -29.21
C GLU A 3 -0.88 24.45 -27.99
N ALA A 4 -1.60 24.55 -26.88
CA ALA A 4 -1.26 23.80 -25.67
C ALA A 4 -1.38 22.29 -25.96
N PRO A 5 -0.42 21.45 -25.52
CA PRO A 5 -0.45 20.02 -25.81
C PRO A 5 -1.73 19.38 -25.25
N VAL A 6 -2.36 18.53 -26.05
CA VAL A 6 -3.55 17.75 -25.64
C VAL A 6 -3.18 16.90 -24.43
N PRO A 7 -3.95 16.93 -23.33
CA PRO A 7 -3.63 16.17 -22.13
C PRO A 7 -3.56 14.66 -22.43
N THR A 8 -2.40 14.05 -22.21
CA THR A 8 -2.26 12.59 -22.29
C THR A 8 -2.95 11.92 -21.09
N GLY A 9 -3.22 10.61 -21.18
CA GLY A 9 -3.72 9.83 -20.04
C GLY A 9 -2.82 9.99 -18.80
N THR A 10 -1.49 9.99 -18.99
CA THR A 10 -0.50 10.23 -17.95
C THR A 10 -0.64 11.62 -17.32
N SER A 11 -0.83 12.66 -18.14
CA SER A 11 -1.03 14.04 -17.64
C SER A 11 -2.28 14.18 -16.77
N ARG A 12 -3.35 13.43 -17.08
CA ARG A 12 -4.58 13.38 -16.27
C ARG A 12 -4.37 12.65 -14.95
N ILE A 13 -3.61 11.55 -14.95
CA ILE A 13 -3.24 10.81 -13.72
C ILE A 13 -2.39 11.70 -12.81
N VAL A 14 -1.36 12.36 -13.35
CA VAL A 14 -0.51 13.28 -12.57
C VAL A 14 -1.34 14.42 -11.98
N LYS A 15 -2.26 14.99 -12.76
CA LYS A 15 -3.19 16.02 -12.24
C LYS A 15 -4.09 15.47 -11.13
N TYR A 16 -4.63 14.27 -11.31
CA TYR A 16 -5.50 13.62 -10.31
C TYR A 16 -4.73 13.38 -9.00
N LEU A 17 -3.55 12.77 -9.07
CA LEU A 17 -2.62 12.64 -7.94
C LEU A 17 -2.28 13.98 -7.30
N GLY A 18 -2.25 15.06 -8.10
CA GLY A 18 -1.97 16.43 -7.68
C GLY A 18 -3.14 17.16 -7.02
N THR A 19 -4.38 16.70 -7.19
CA THR A 19 -5.59 17.42 -6.76
C THR A 19 -6.44 16.66 -5.75
N GLU A 20 -6.37 15.33 -5.75
CA GLU A 20 -7.22 14.54 -4.88
C GLU A 20 -6.68 14.42 -3.45
N SER A 21 -7.60 14.47 -2.49
CA SER A 21 -7.32 14.35 -1.07
C SER A 21 -8.51 13.69 -0.39
N ARG A 22 -8.24 12.91 0.66
CA ARG A 22 -9.27 12.34 1.54
C ARG A 22 -10.18 13.42 2.13
N ALA A 23 -9.69 14.64 2.33
CA ALA A 23 -10.49 15.76 2.81
C ALA A 23 -11.62 16.16 1.85
N ASN A 24 -11.49 15.82 0.57
CA ASN A 24 -12.52 16.08 -0.45
C ASN A 24 -13.45 14.88 -0.64
N ALA A 25 -13.20 13.76 0.02
CA ALA A 25 -13.96 12.53 -0.15
C ALA A 25 -15.24 12.56 0.68
N PRO A 26 -16.38 12.06 0.15
CA PRO A 26 -17.60 11.87 0.94
C PRO A 26 -17.37 10.95 2.15
N ASP A 27 -18.10 11.17 3.25
CA ASP A 27 -17.98 10.36 4.48
C ASP A 27 -17.98 8.82 4.25
N PRO A 28 -18.81 8.25 3.35
CA PRO A 28 -18.77 6.81 3.08
C PRO A 28 -17.42 6.31 2.54
N VAL A 29 -16.66 7.16 1.85
CA VAL A 29 -15.37 6.80 1.25
C VAL A 29 -14.31 6.63 2.34
N ASP A 30 -14.27 7.52 3.34
CA ASP A 30 -13.30 7.39 4.44
C ASP A 30 -13.53 6.10 5.25
N ALA A 31 -14.81 5.79 5.52
CA ALA A 31 -15.17 4.56 6.22
C ALA A 31 -14.76 3.30 5.43
N GLU A 32 -14.98 3.28 4.12
CA GLU A 32 -14.59 2.15 3.27
C GLU A 32 -13.06 2.04 3.13
N LEU A 33 -12.36 3.17 3.01
CA LEU A 33 -10.90 3.18 2.95
C LEU A 33 -10.28 2.54 4.21
N ARG A 34 -10.76 2.92 5.39
CA ARG A 34 -10.33 2.32 6.65
C ARG A 34 -10.66 0.83 6.72
N ARG A 35 -11.84 0.43 6.24
CA ARG A 35 -12.24 -0.98 6.18
C ARG A 35 -11.26 -1.79 5.32
N ARG A 36 -10.90 -1.31 4.12
CA ARG A 36 -9.92 -1.97 3.24
C ARG A 36 -8.54 -2.09 3.86
N VAL A 37 -8.11 -1.05 4.58
CA VAL A 37 -6.83 -1.10 5.33
C VAL A 37 -6.87 -2.20 6.38
N ILE A 38 -7.91 -2.24 7.22
CA ILE A 38 -8.04 -3.25 8.29
C ILE A 38 -8.13 -4.66 7.70
N ASP A 39 -8.94 -4.83 6.65
CA ASP A 39 -9.12 -6.09 5.93
C ASP A 39 -7.80 -6.62 5.36
N THR A 40 -7.05 -5.76 4.66
CA THR A 40 -5.74 -6.12 4.10
C THR A 40 -4.74 -6.49 5.21
N LEU A 41 -4.72 -5.74 6.32
CA LEU A 41 -3.84 -6.06 7.45
C LEU A 41 -4.19 -7.40 8.10
N ALA A 42 -5.48 -7.74 8.20
CA ALA A 42 -5.93 -9.03 8.69
C ALA A 42 -5.50 -10.17 7.75
N ALA A 43 -5.63 -9.97 6.43
CA ALA A 43 -5.17 -10.93 5.43
C ALA A 43 -3.65 -11.15 5.52
N ILE A 44 -2.86 -10.07 5.65
CA ILE A 44 -1.39 -10.15 5.84
C ILE A 44 -1.04 -10.97 7.09
N ALA A 45 -1.66 -10.65 8.22
CA ALA A 45 -1.41 -11.35 9.48
C ALA A 45 -1.76 -12.85 9.39
N GLY A 46 -2.89 -13.18 8.74
CA GLY A 46 -3.30 -14.56 8.48
C GLY A 46 -2.33 -15.29 7.54
N GLY A 47 -1.85 -14.61 6.49
CA GLY A 47 -0.93 -15.19 5.52
C GLY A 47 0.46 -15.47 6.06
N HIS A 48 0.94 -14.69 7.03
CA HIS A 48 2.21 -14.96 7.73
C HIS A 48 2.20 -16.25 8.56
N GLN A 49 1.07 -16.95 8.68
CA GLN A 49 0.99 -18.28 9.28
C GLN A 49 1.42 -19.41 8.31
N PHE A 50 1.74 -19.09 7.05
CA PHE A 50 2.05 -20.07 6.01
C PHE A 50 3.55 -20.13 5.68
N ALA A 51 4.04 -21.34 5.40
CA ALA A 51 5.45 -21.58 5.10
C ALA A 51 5.99 -20.79 3.90
N ALA A 52 5.14 -20.46 2.92
CA ALA A 52 5.57 -19.63 1.79
C ALA A 52 5.80 -18.16 2.20
N ALA A 53 5.02 -17.62 3.14
CA ALA A 53 5.26 -16.30 3.70
C ALA A 53 6.54 -16.28 4.55
N GLU A 54 6.80 -17.34 5.33
CA GLU A 54 8.07 -17.50 6.07
C GLU A 54 9.29 -17.51 5.13
N ARG A 55 9.23 -18.29 4.05
CA ARG A 55 10.30 -18.35 3.03
C ARG A 55 10.50 -16.99 2.36
N MET A 56 9.41 -16.26 2.09
CA MET A 56 9.50 -14.91 1.55
C MET A 56 10.14 -13.94 2.54
N SER A 57 9.76 -13.97 3.83
CA SER A 57 10.42 -13.19 4.87
C SER A 57 11.93 -13.51 4.93
N ALA A 58 12.33 -14.77 4.90
CA ALA A 58 13.74 -15.17 4.89
C ALA A 58 14.49 -14.64 3.65
N PHE A 59 13.88 -14.73 2.47
CA PHE A 59 14.42 -14.14 1.24
C PHE A 59 14.61 -12.62 1.37
N VAL A 60 13.57 -11.91 1.84
CA VAL A 60 13.60 -10.46 2.05
C VAL A 60 14.69 -10.06 3.03
N ARG A 61 14.85 -10.78 4.15
CA ARG A 61 15.93 -10.53 5.12
C ARG A 61 17.31 -10.62 4.48
N SER A 62 17.53 -11.66 3.67
CA SER A 62 18.82 -11.93 3.04
C SER A 62 19.19 -10.94 1.93
N SER A 63 18.20 -10.49 1.16
CA SER A 63 18.41 -9.78 -0.11
C SER A 63 18.03 -8.31 -0.06
N PHE A 64 17.18 -7.93 0.90
CA PHE A 64 16.54 -6.62 1.00
C PHE A 64 16.53 -6.08 2.44
N GLY A 65 17.35 -6.63 3.34
CA GLY A 65 17.48 -6.15 4.72
C GLY A 65 18.08 -4.74 4.84
N GLY A 66 18.08 -4.18 6.05
CA GLY A 66 18.78 -2.92 6.37
C GLY A 66 18.03 -1.64 5.99
N GLY A 67 16.70 -1.69 5.87
CA GLY A 67 15.86 -0.51 5.66
C GLY A 67 14.92 -0.23 6.83
N ASP A 68 14.04 0.76 6.64
CA ASP A 68 13.16 1.29 7.69
C ASP A 68 11.69 0.86 7.57
N ALA A 69 11.35 0.01 6.60
CA ALA A 69 9.99 -0.49 6.39
C ALA A 69 9.77 -1.84 7.08
N THR A 70 8.66 -1.99 7.80
CA THR A 70 8.34 -3.16 8.62
C THR A 70 7.85 -4.34 7.77
N VAL A 71 8.40 -5.52 8.06
CA VAL A 71 7.83 -6.80 7.62
C VAL A 71 6.81 -7.24 8.67
N LEU A 72 5.55 -7.43 8.26
CA LEU A 72 4.41 -7.67 9.16
C LEU A 72 4.28 -9.13 9.60
N ASP A 73 5.42 -9.82 9.78
CA ASP A 73 5.49 -11.23 10.18
C ASP A 73 5.50 -11.44 11.70
N GLY A 74 5.31 -10.36 12.48
CA GLY A 74 5.28 -10.39 13.93
C GLY A 74 6.66 -10.41 14.61
N THR A 75 7.76 -10.44 13.84
CA THR A 75 9.13 -10.42 14.40
C THR A 75 9.62 -9.02 14.76
N GLY A 76 9.00 -7.99 14.18
CA GLY A 76 9.44 -6.60 14.31
C GLY A 76 10.66 -6.26 13.46
N GLU A 77 11.04 -7.14 12.52
CA GLU A 77 12.12 -6.89 11.59
C GLU A 77 11.74 -5.88 10.50
N THR A 78 12.77 -5.21 9.98
CA THR A 78 12.63 -4.24 8.91
C THR A 78 13.47 -4.59 7.69
N ALA A 79 13.03 -4.10 6.55
CA ALA A 79 13.65 -4.26 5.24
C ALA A 79 13.61 -2.93 4.47
N THR A 80 14.25 -2.90 3.32
CA THR A 80 14.03 -1.84 2.33
C THR A 80 12.53 -1.74 1.99
N PRO A 81 12.03 -0.57 1.54
CA PRO A 81 10.62 -0.42 1.17
C PRO A 81 10.15 -1.46 0.15
N VAL A 82 11.03 -1.84 -0.78
CA VAL A 82 10.76 -2.88 -1.79
C VAL A 82 10.63 -4.25 -1.13
N GLY A 83 11.55 -4.61 -0.24
CA GLY A 83 11.51 -5.89 0.48
C GLY A 83 10.27 -6.03 1.36
N ALA A 84 9.96 -5.00 2.16
CA ALA A 84 8.76 -4.99 2.99
C ALA A 84 7.48 -5.08 2.16
N THR A 85 7.40 -4.34 1.04
CA THR A 85 6.28 -4.47 0.09
C THR A 85 6.13 -5.91 -0.38
N LEU A 86 7.22 -6.55 -0.80
CA LEU A 86 7.20 -7.90 -1.36
C LEU A 86 6.71 -8.94 -0.35
N ALA A 87 7.26 -8.92 0.87
CA ALA A 87 6.84 -9.84 1.93
C ALA A 87 5.38 -9.63 2.33
N ASN A 88 4.98 -8.38 2.59
CA ASN A 88 3.64 -8.06 3.06
C ASN A 88 2.59 -8.30 1.98
N ALA A 89 2.84 -7.95 0.71
CA ALA A 89 1.88 -8.20 -0.38
C ALA A 89 1.70 -9.70 -0.65
N LEU A 90 2.78 -10.49 -0.61
CA LEU A 90 2.67 -11.94 -0.74
C LEU A 90 1.86 -12.54 0.41
N ALA A 91 2.17 -12.16 1.65
CA ALA A 91 1.42 -12.65 2.80
C ALA A 91 -0.05 -12.23 2.74
N GLY A 92 -0.36 -11.01 2.32
CA GLY A 92 -1.73 -10.54 2.19
C GLY A 92 -2.57 -11.35 1.20
N ASN A 93 -1.98 -11.78 0.08
CA ASN A 93 -2.73 -12.44 -0.98
C ASN A 93 -2.70 -13.99 -0.91
N ILE A 94 -1.81 -14.58 -0.10
CA ILE A 94 -1.60 -16.05 -0.10
C ILE A 94 -2.86 -16.86 0.24
N LEU A 95 -3.77 -16.27 1.01
CA LEU A 95 -5.01 -16.89 1.45
C LEU A 95 -6.18 -16.65 0.51
N ASP A 96 -6.06 -15.68 -0.42
CA ASP A 96 -7.16 -15.22 -1.29
C ASP A 96 -8.39 -14.76 -0.47
N VAL A 97 -8.14 -14.16 0.69
CA VAL A 97 -9.16 -13.60 1.61
C VAL A 97 -9.08 -12.08 1.70
N ASP A 98 -8.19 -11.47 0.94
CA ASP A 98 -8.02 -10.03 0.78
C ASP A 98 -9.15 -9.42 -0.08
N ASP A 99 -9.12 -8.09 -0.20
CA ASP A 99 -10.20 -7.32 -0.81
C ASP A 99 -10.49 -7.73 -2.26
N ASP A 100 -11.75 -7.60 -2.67
CA ASP A 100 -12.13 -7.72 -4.09
C ASP A 100 -12.73 -6.40 -4.60
N ASN A 101 -12.56 -6.17 -5.90
CA ASN A 101 -13.18 -5.10 -6.64
C ASN A 101 -13.79 -5.65 -7.92
N ALA A 102 -15.12 -5.83 -7.91
CA ALA A 102 -15.88 -6.39 -9.01
C ALA A 102 -15.70 -5.64 -10.35
N VAL A 103 -15.43 -4.34 -10.32
CA VAL A 103 -15.23 -3.54 -11.53
C VAL A 103 -13.82 -3.73 -12.09
N ALA A 104 -12.81 -3.80 -11.22
CA ALA A 104 -11.44 -4.07 -11.60
C ALA A 104 -11.20 -5.55 -11.93
N GLY A 105 -12.05 -6.46 -11.43
CA GLY A 105 -11.84 -7.89 -11.47
C GLY A 105 -10.54 -8.28 -10.74
N GLY A 106 -10.48 -8.10 -9.43
CA GLY A 106 -9.33 -8.51 -8.64
C GLY A 106 -9.13 -7.70 -7.36
N HIS A 107 -7.90 -7.72 -6.86
CA HIS A 107 -7.54 -7.39 -5.48
C HIS A 107 -6.62 -6.16 -5.41
N PRO A 108 -7.18 -4.93 -5.51
CA PRO A 108 -6.38 -3.71 -5.55
C PRO A 108 -5.71 -3.36 -4.22
N ALA A 109 -6.34 -3.57 -3.06
CA ALA A 109 -5.79 -3.13 -1.79
C ALA A 109 -4.53 -3.91 -1.43
N VAL A 110 -4.53 -5.24 -1.58
CA VAL A 110 -3.37 -6.07 -1.24
C VAL A 110 -2.11 -5.72 -2.05
N VAL A 111 -2.31 -5.24 -3.30
CA VAL A 111 -1.20 -4.89 -4.19
C VAL A 111 -0.68 -3.48 -3.90
N VAL A 112 -1.58 -2.55 -3.57
CA VAL A 112 -1.25 -1.13 -3.39
C VAL A 112 -0.84 -0.81 -1.96
N LEU A 113 -1.59 -1.29 -0.96
CA LEU A 113 -1.44 -0.87 0.44
C LEU A 113 -0.04 -1.18 0.99
N PRO A 114 0.56 -2.38 0.82
CA PRO A 114 1.89 -2.67 1.34
C PRO A 114 2.97 -1.73 0.80
N ALA A 115 2.83 -1.30 -0.46
CA ALA A 115 3.73 -0.36 -1.09
C ALA A 115 3.65 1.05 -0.48
N ILE A 116 2.42 1.53 -0.24
CA ILE A 116 2.18 2.84 0.37
C ILE A 116 2.60 2.83 1.84
N MET A 117 2.27 1.77 2.59
CA MET A 117 2.69 1.61 3.98
C MET A 117 4.22 1.66 4.10
N ALA A 118 4.94 0.88 3.30
CA ALA A 118 6.39 0.85 3.34
C ALA A 118 7.02 2.21 3.00
N ALA A 119 6.44 2.96 2.05
CA ALA A 119 6.90 4.30 1.69
C ALA A 119 6.63 5.32 2.81
N VAL A 120 5.40 5.38 3.33
CA VAL A 120 5.01 6.31 4.38
C VAL A 120 5.80 6.05 5.67
N GLU A 121 5.98 4.79 6.05
CA GLU A 121 6.77 4.42 7.23
C GLU A 121 8.24 4.85 7.07
N SER A 122 8.85 4.58 5.92
CA SER A 122 10.26 4.93 5.67
C SER A 122 10.51 6.43 5.63
N GLU A 123 9.47 7.21 5.34
CA GLU A 123 9.54 8.67 5.36
C GLU A 123 9.08 9.27 6.72
N GLY A 124 8.74 8.43 7.71
CA GLY A 124 8.36 8.85 9.05
C GLY A 124 6.94 9.41 9.17
N GLY A 125 6.05 9.02 8.25
CA GLY A 125 4.67 9.50 8.20
C GLY A 125 3.72 8.86 9.21
N THR A 126 2.50 9.37 9.19
CA THR A 126 1.40 9.01 10.08
C THR A 126 0.38 8.10 9.39
N VAL A 127 -0.58 7.57 10.16
CA VAL A 127 -1.74 6.87 9.58
C VAL A 127 -2.60 7.79 8.71
N GLY A 128 -2.66 9.09 9.03
CA GLY A 128 -3.33 10.07 8.17
C GLY A 128 -2.67 10.16 6.80
N ASP A 129 -1.34 10.20 6.78
CA ASP A 129 -0.54 10.23 5.55
C ASP A 129 -0.73 8.96 4.72
N LEU A 130 -0.81 7.80 5.39
CA LEU A 130 -1.14 6.53 4.76
C LEU A 130 -2.50 6.56 4.07
N LEU A 131 -3.55 7.01 4.76
CA LEU A 131 -4.90 7.06 4.20
C LEU A 131 -4.99 8.06 3.04
N ASP A 132 -4.36 9.23 3.17
CA ASP A 132 -4.36 10.26 2.14
C ASP A 132 -3.62 9.82 0.86
N ALA A 133 -2.56 9.01 1.00
CA ALA A 133 -1.84 8.41 -0.13
C ALA A 133 -2.55 7.17 -0.70
N PHE A 134 -3.21 6.37 0.15
CA PHE A 134 -3.84 5.12 -0.26
C PHE A 134 -5.07 5.34 -1.16
N LEU A 135 -5.90 6.34 -0.85
CA LEU A 135 -7.11 6.65 -1.63
C LEU A 135 -6.84 6.85 -3.14
N PRO A 136 -6.01 7.83 -3.57
CA PRO A 136 -5.77 8.05 -4.99
C PRO A 136 -4.99 6.89 -5.63
N ALA A 137 -4.13 6.21 -4.88
CA ALA A 137 -3.39 5.04 -5.34
C ALA A 137 -4.32 3.87 -5.71
N TYR A 138 -5.29 3.58 -4.83
CA TYR A 138 -6.32 2.58 -5.05
C TYR A 138 -7.16 2.90 -6.29
N GLU A 139 -7.63 4.14 -6.42
CA GLU A 139 -8.43 4.57 -7.56
C GLU A 139 -7.67 4.42 -8.90
N ILE A 140 -6.37 4.76 -8.92
CA ILE A 140 -5.54 4.62 -10.12
C ILE A 140 -5.35 3.14 -10.48
N ALA A 141 -5.15 2.26 -9.50
CA ALA A 141 -5.04 0.83 -9.75
C ALA A 141 -6.31 0.29 -10.42
N VAL A 142 -7.49 0.62 -9.87
CA VAL A 142 -8.80 0.23 -10.42
C VAL A 142 -9.01 0.80 -11.84
N ARG A 143 -8.72 2.08 -12.06
CA ARG A 143 -8.85 2.70 -13.40
C ARG A 143 -7.89 2.10 -14.41
N THR A 144 -6.68 1.74 -13.98
CA THR A 144 -5.71 1.02 -14.81
C THR A 144 -6.25 -0.35 -15.20
N ALA A 145 -6.84 -1.08 -14.27
CA ALA A 145 -7.45 -2.39 -14.53
C ALA A 145 -8.52 -2.29 -15.62
N ILE A 146 -9.48 -1.37 -15.44
CA ILE A 146 -10.57 -1.12 -16.39
C ILE A 146 -10.03 -0.78 -17.78
N ALA A 147 -9.07 0.14 -17.85
CA ALA A 147 -8.48 0.56 -19.12
C ALA A 147 -7.69 -0.57 -19.80
N LEU A 148 -6.98 -1.39 -19.02
CA LEU A 148 -6.20 -2.51 -19.53
C LEU A 148 -7.12 -3.61 -20.08
N HIS A 149 -8.16 -4.00 -19.33
CA HIS A 149 -9.15 -4.99 -19.77
C HIS A 149 -9.85 -4.54 -21.05
N ALA A 150 -10.29 -3.28 -21.11
CA ALA A 150 -10.93 -2.71 -22.29
C ALA A 150 -9.99 -2.69 -23.51
N ARG A 151 -8.69 -2.46 -23.31
CA ARG A 151 -7.70 -2.42 -24.38
C ARG A 151 -7.33 -3.81 -24.90
N THR A 152 -7.15 -4.79 -24.02
CA THR A 152 -6.69 -6.12 -24.41
C THR A 152 -7.82 -7.08 -24.76
N GLY A 153 -9.05 -6.81 -24.33
CA GLY A 153 -10.17 -7.74 -24.45
C GLY A 153 -9.98 -9.02 -23.61
N MET A 154 -9.06 -8.99 -22.64
CA MET A 154 -8.67 -10.13 -21.82
C MET A 154 -8.64 -9.72 -20.35
N TYR A 155 -8.94 -10.70 -19.48
CA TYR A 155 -8.71 -10.56 -18.06
C TYR A 155 -7.21 -10.42 -17.77
N ASN A 156 -6.86 -9.44 -16.95
CA ASN A 156 -5.51 -9.25 -16.42
C ASN A 156 -5.60 -9.26 -14.89
N GLY A 157 -4.82 -10.12 -14.23
CA GLY A 157 -4.84 -10.24 -12.77
C GLY A 157 -4.21 -9.04 -12.06
N SER A 158 -4.48 -8.93 -10.76
CA SER A 158 -4.08 -7.79 -9.90
C SER A 158 -2.60 -7.41 -10.00
N GLY A 159 -1.71 -8.39 -10.17
CA GLY A 159 -0.27 -8.17 -10.30
C GLY A 159 0.13 -7.39 -11.57
N SER A 160 -0.70 -7.37 -12.62
CA SER A 160 -0.39 -6.69 -13.88
C SER A 160 -0.73 -5.21 -13.88
N TRP A 161 -1.76 -4.80 -13.14
CA TRP A 161 -2.26 -3.42 -13.13
C TRP A 161 -2.07 -2.70 -11.79
N GLY A 162 -2.10 -3.43 -10.66
CA GLY A 162 -2.01 -2.87 -9.31
C GLY A 162 -0.76 -2.02 -9.04
N PRO A 163 0.44 -2.39 -9.53
CA PRO A 163 1.65 -1.57 -9.34
C PRO A 163 1.55 -0.14 -9.89
N SER A 164 0.64 0.11 -10.85
CA SER A 164 0.44 1.44 -11.47
C SER A 164 -0.16 2.47 -10.50
N GLY A 165 -0.77 2.01 -9.40
CA GLY A 165 -1.29 2.86 -8.34
C GLY A 165 -0.21 3.38 -7.38
N ARG A 166 1.04 2.89 -7.44
CA ARG A 166 2.09 3.30 -6.49
C ARG A 166 2.38 4.80 -6.59
N GLN A 167 2.14 5.53 -5.51
CA GLN A 167 2.53 6.93 -5.36
C GLN A 167 3.76 7.05 -4.45
N PRO A 168 4.71 7.97 -4.72
CA PRO A 168 5.71 8.36 -3.73
C PRO A 168 5.03 8.92 -2.48
N GLY A 169 5.49 8.54 -1.28
CA GLY A 169 4.93 9.03 0.00
C GLY A 169 5.05 10.55 0.21
N SER A 170 5.90 11.20 -0.60
CA SER A 170 6.30 12.60 -0.46
C SER A 170 5.17 13.63 -0.48
N ARG A 171 4.01 13.33 -1.09
CA ARG A 171 2.87 14.26 -1.08
C ARG A 171 2.17 14.32 0.27
N ALA A 172 2.07 13.18 0.97
CA ALA A 172 1.45 13.16 2.30
C ALA A 172 2.28 13.97 3.31
N LEU A 173 3.61 13.90 3.18
CA LEU A 173 4.54 14.59 4.08
C LEU A 173 4.80 16.07 3.78
N ALA A 174 4.34 16.59 2.63
CA ALA A 174 4.53 18.00 2.29
C ALA A 174 3.74 18.94 3.23
N SER A 175 2.70 18.45 3.90
CA SER A 175 1.86 19.22 4.84
C SER A 175 2.20 19.05 6.33
N SER A 176 3.06 18.11 6.71
CA SER A 176 3.26 17.77 8.12
C SER A 176 4.64 17.15 8.38
N ARG A 177 5.62 17.97 8.75
CA ARG A 177 6.87 17.50 9.36
C ARG A 177 6.84 17.69 10.88
N PRO A 178 6.78 16.63 11.69
CA PRO A 178 7.12 16.70 13.10
C PRO A 178 8.64 16.73 13.29
N THR A 179 9.12 17.49 14.27
CA THR A 179 10.56 17.67 14.59
C THR A 179 11.13 16.58 15.52
N SER A 180 10.45 15.44 15.66
CA SER A 180 10.82 14.34 16.57
C SER A 180 11.12 13.06 15.79
N PRO A 181 12.01 12.17 16.27
CA PRO A 181 12.26 10.89 15.61
C PRO A 181 10.93 10.10 15.47
N PRO A 182 10.71 9.41 14.34
CA PRO A 182 9.45 8.74 14.07
C PRO A 182 9.16 7.72 15.18
N THR A 183 7.99 7.85 15.80
CA THR A 183 7.48 6.82 16.70
C THR A 183 7.13 5.62 15.81
N ARG A 184 7.98 4.59 15.82
CA ARG A 184 7.73 3.35 15.04
C ARG A 184 6.34 2.84 15.36
N TRP A 185 5.57 2.51 14.33
CA TRP A 185 4.19 2.05 14.46
C TRP A 185 4.07 0.79 15.32
N ALA A 186 5.18 0.05 15.45
CA ALA A 186 5.40 -0.96 16.47
C ALA A 186 6.67 -0.64 17.29
N SER A 187 6.50 -0.07 18.48
CA SER A 187 7.47 -0.29 19.56
C SER A 187 6.82 -1.19 20.62
N PRO A 188 7.12 -2.50 20.65
CA PRO A 188 6.76 -3.35 21.78
C PRO A 188 7.74 -3.07 22.93
N SER A 189 7.71 -1.87 23.50
CA SER A 189 8.42 -1.54 24.74
C SER A 189 7.46 -1.53 25.92
N SER A 190 6.63 -2.58 26.06
CA SER A 190 5.97 -2.90 27.35
C SER A 190 5.40 -4.32 27.43
N THR A 191 6.08 -5.34 26.88
CA THR A 191 5.74 -6.74 27.25
C THR A 191 6.32 -7.03 28.63
N ARG A 192 5.57 -6.65 29.67
CA ARG A 192 5.79 -7.10 31.04
C ARG A 192 5.75 -8.62 31.03
N ARG A 193 6.89 -9.26 31.32
CA ARG A 193 6.98 -10.69 31.57
C ARG A 193 5.94 -11.09 32.62
N LEU A 194 4.87 -11.74 32.21
CA LEU A 194 4.06 -12.56 33.11
C LEU A 194 4.65 -13.97 33.05
N ARG A 195 5.64 -14.20 33.91
CA ARG A 195 5.85 -15.52 34.50
C ARG A 195 4.83 -15.64 35.63
N GLN A 196 3.86 -16.54 35.49
CA GLN A 196 3.44 -17.52 36.50
C GLN A 196 2.89 -18.73 35.77
#